data_AF-A0A957G572-F1
#
_entry.id   AF-A0A957G572-F1
#
_cell.length_a   1.000
_cell.length_b   1.000
_cell.length_c   1.000
_cell.angle_alpha   90.00
_cell.angle_beta   90.00
_cell.angle_gamma   90.00
#
_symmetry.space_group_name_H-M   'P 1'
#
loop_
_entity.id
_entity.type
_entity.pdbx_description
1 polymer ?
#
loop_
_entity_poly.entity_id
_entity_poly.type
_entity_poly.pdbx_seq_one_letter_code
_entity_poly.pdbx_strand_id
1 'polypeptide(L)'
;MSISSYLFRSLMLERPARSKSLAELTEDLVVTGREITTTIAGAPDTPENRQALSHVIGIERWGQRRLRVALGEPLLVEEYDGYRPGQEESLAQLQAAFQATRQETLSIARQLQEQQVPVDLTIPHNSLNELTVRGWLRYLTIHASWESKRVKN
;
A
#
# COMPACT_ATOMS: atom_id res chain seq x y z
N MET A 1 17.43 -8.39 10.28
CA MET A 1 17.16 -7.18 9.46
C MET A 1 18.49 -6.62 8.97
N SER A 2 18.64 -6.31 7.69
CA SER A 2 19.84 -5.64 7.16
C SER A 2 19.88 -4.16 7.56
N ILE A 3 21.08 -3.55 7.66
CA ILE A 3 21.25 -2.11 7.89
C ILE A 3 20.46 -1.30 6.86
N SER A 4 20.42 -1.76 5.61
CA SER A 4 19.67 -1.12 4.52
C SER A 4 18.15 -1.09 4.80
N SER A 5 17.57 -2.22 5.25
CA SER A 5 16.15 -2.32 5.59
C SER A 5 15.78 -1.43 6.79
N TYR A 6 16.67 -1.35 7.78
CA TYR A 6 16.50 -0.48 8.94
C TYR A 6 16.48 1.01 8.53
N LEU A 7 17.45 1.42 7.71
CA LEU A 7 17.53 2.79 7.20
C LEU A 7 16.32 3.14 6.33
N PHE A 8 15.87 2.23 5.46
CA PHE A 8 14.66 2.42 4.66
C PHE A 8 13.44 2.64 5.56
N ARG A 9 13.18 1.74 6.51
CA ARG A 9 12.09 1.89 7.48
C ARG A 9 12.17 3.22 8.22
N SER A 10 13.33 3.58 8.76
CA SER A 10 13.45 4.79 9.56
C SER A 10 13.31 6.07 8.72
N LEU A 11 13.98 6.16 7.58
CA LEU A 11 14.13 7.41 6.82
C LEU A 11 13.01 7.64 5.81
N MET A 12 12.41 6.59 5.26
CA MET A 12 11.37 6.70 4.22
C MET A 12 9.95 6.52 4.77
N LEU A 13 9.81 5.76 5.86
CA LEU A 13 8.50 5.42 6.44
C LEU A 13 8.25 6.18 7.75
N GLU A 14 8.93 5.78 8.82
CA GLU A 14 8.57 6.20 10.18
C GLU A 14 8.84 7.69 10.44
N ARG A 15 10.04 8.21 10.09
CA ARG A 15 10.36 9.62 10.33
C ARG A 15 9.46 10.57 9.53
N PRO A 16 9.23 10.37 8.21
CA PRO A 16 8.33 11.23 7.45
C PRO A 16 6.87 11.15 7.90
N ALA A 17 6.43 9.98 8.42
CA ALA A 17 5.07 9.80 8.88
C ALA A 17 4.84 10.29 10.33
N ARG A 18 5.91 10.49 11.11
CA ARG A 18 5.84 10.85 12.54
C ARG A 18 5.07 12.15 12.82
N SER A 19 5.14 13.13 11.95
CA SER A 19 4.42 14.40 12.13
C SER A 19 3.02 14.43 11.52
N LYS A 20 2.63 13.39 10.77
CA LYS A 20 1.35 13.37 10.04
C LYS A 20 0.24 12.72 10.86
N SER A 21 -0.95 13.27 10.78
CA SER A 21 -2.21 12.65 11.22
C SER A 21 -2.66 11.54 10.26
N LEU A 22 -3.62 10.71 10.69
CA LEU A 22 -4.26 9.74 9.80
C LEU A 22 -4.98 10.42 8.64
N ALA A 23 -5.56 11.60 8.88
CA ALA A 23 -6.21 12.40 7.83
C ALA A 23 -5.22 12.83 6.75
N GLU A 24 -4.05 13.35 7.13
CA GLU A 24 -3.00 13.73 6.16
C GLU A 24 -2.45 12.53 5.38
N LEU A 25 -2.26 11.38 6.03
CA LEU A 25 -1.81 10.16 5.35
C LEU A 25 -2.90 9.58 4.43
N THR A 26 -4.17 9.74 4.77
CA THR A 26 -5.30 9.37 3.91
C THR A 26 -5.34 10.27 2.68
N GLU A 27 -5.09 11.59 2.84
CA GLU A 27 -5.01 12.51 1.71
C GLU A 27 -3.82 12.17 0.79
N ASP A 28 -2.65 11.80 1.34
CA ASP A 28 -1.52 11.30 0.55
C ASP A 28 -1.93 10.10 -0.33
N LEU A 29 -2.72 9.15 0.20
CA LEU A 29 -3.23 8.00 -0.54
C LEU A 29 -4.20 8.40 -1.65
N VAL A 30 -5.04 9.43 -1.43
CA VAL A 30 -5.95 9.98 -2.45
C VAL A 30 -5.15 10.61 -3.58
N VAL A 31 -4.21 11.51 -3.25
CA VAL A 31 -3.39 12.23 -4.23
C VAL A 31 -2.59 11.25 -5.08
N THR A 32 -1.83 10.37 -4.43
CA THR A 32 -1.01 9.38 -5.15
C THR A 32 -1.85 8.38 -5.92
N GLY A 33 -3.04 8.02 -5.43
CA GLY A 33 -3.97 7.14 -6.16
C GLY A 33 -4.43 7.74 -7.48
N ARG A 34 -4.73 9.05 -7.49
CA ARG A 34 -5.07 9.79 -8.71
C ARG A 34 -3.88 9.87 -9.67
N GLU A 35 -2.69 10.21 -9.17
CA GLU A 35 -1.47 10.28 -9.98
C GLU A 35 -1.15 8.95 -10.67
N ILE A 36 -1.24 7.84 -9.92
CA ILE A 36 -1.02 6.49 -10.45
C ILE A 36 -2.08 6.17 -11.49
N THR A 37 -3.37 6.43 -11.20
CA THR A 37 -4.47 6.19 -12.15
C THR A 37 -4.25 6.92 -13.47
N THR A 38 -3.85 8.20 -13.40
CA THR A 38 -3.50 8.98 -14.60
C THR A 38 -2.31 8.38 -15.35
N THR A 39 -1.28 7.96 -14.62
CA THR A 39 -0.06 7.37 -15.22
C THR A 39 -0.38 6.09 -15.99
N ILE A 40 -1.22 5.21 -15.42
CA ILE A 40 -1.48 3.89 -16.01
C ILE A 40 -2.58 3.89 -17.06
N ALA A 41 -3.43 4.92 -17.14
CA ALA A 41 -4.60 4.94 -18.03
C ALA A 41 -4.26 4.82 -19.53
N GLY A 42 -3.11 5.35 -19.95
CA GLY A 42 -2.64 5.29 -21.34
C GLY A 42 -1.66 4.16 -21.64
N ALA A 43 -1.33 3.32 -20.66
CA ALA A 43 -0.28 2.33 -20.80
C ALA A 43 -0.71 1.17 -21.71
N PRO A 44 0.15 0.68 -22.62
CA PRO A 44 -0.11 -0.51 -23.42
C PRO A 44 -0.22 -1.76 -22.55
N ASP A 45 -1.07 -2.70 -22.95
CA ASP A 45 -1.21 -3.99 -22.28
C ASP A 45 -0.05 -4.94 -22.60
N THR A 46 1.05 -4.78 -21.86
CA THR A 46 2.24 -5.65 -21.95
C THR A 46 2.38 -6.52 -20.69
N PRO A 47 3.02 -7.70 -20.77
CA PRO A 47 3.29 -8.54 -19.60
C PRO A 47 3.98 -7.78 -18.45
N GLU A 48 4.90 -6.88 -18.76
CA GLU A 48 5.64 -6.09 -17.77
C GLU A 48 4.74 -5.08 -17.04
N ASN A 49 3.87 -4.39 -17.79
CA ASN A 49 2.91 -3.45 -17.21
C ASN A 49 1.90 -4.17 -16.32
N ARG A 50 1.41 -5.34 -16.76
CA ARG A 50 0.55 -6.21 -15.95
C ARG A 50 1.24 -6.69 -14.68
N GLN A 51 2.50 -7.12 -14.79
CA GLN A 51 3.28 -7.58 -13.63
C GLN A 51 3.49 -6.46 -12.61
N ALA A 52 3.87 -5.26 -13.07
CA ALA A 52 4.08 -4.11 -12.20
C ALA A 52 2.79 -3.73 -11.45
N LEU A 53 1.66 -3.64 -12.15
CA LEU A 53 0.39 -3.27 -11.53
C LEU A 53 -0.16 -4.37 -10.61
N SER A 54 -0.05 -5.64 -11.01
CA SER A 54 -0.40 -6.79 -10.17
C SER A 54 0.43 -6.82 -8.87
N HIS A 55 1.72 -6.50 -8.94
CA HIS A 55 2.59 -6.40 -7.78
C HIS A 55 2.13 -5.28 -6.82
N VAL A 56 1.82 -4.08 -7.33
CA VAL A 56 1.28 -2.97 -6.52
C VAL A 56 0.00 -3.39 -5.80
N ILE A 57 -0.93 -4.01 -6.53
CA ILE A 57 -2.22 -4.45 -5.97
C ILE A 57 -2.01 -5.49 -4.87
N GLY A 58 -1.13 -6.47 -5.08
CA GLY A 58 -0.83 -7.52 -4.11
C GLY A 58 -0.27 -6.94 -2.81
N ILE A 59 0.70 -6.03 -2.90
CA ILE A 59 1.27 -5.36 -1.72
C ILE A 59 0.22 -4.52 -0.99
N GLU A 60 -0.62 -3.80 -1.72
CA GLU A 60 -1.65 -2.96 -1.11
C GLU A 60 -2.71 -3.79 -0.39
N ARG A 61 -3.22 -4.87 -1.01
CA ARG A 61 -4.16 -5.81 -0.37
C ARG A 61 -3.56 -6.51 0.85
N TRP A 62 -2.28 -6.87 0.80
CA TRP A 62 -1.57 -7.41 1.94
C TRP A 62 -1.45 -6.38 3.07
N GLY A 63 -1.08 -5.13 2.75
CA GLY A 63 -1.05 -4.05 3.74
C GLY A 63 -2.42 -3.73 4.35
N GLN A 64 -3.51 -3.86 3.59
CA GLN A 64 -4.87 -3.73 4.13
C GLN A 64 -5.16 -4.75 5.24
N ARG A 65 -4.71 -6.00 5.07
CA ARG A 65 -4.84 -7.03 6.11
C ARG A 65 -4.03 -6.69 7.35
N ARG A 66 -2.83 -6.12 7.17
CA ARG A 66 -2.00 -5.63 8.28
C ARG A 66 -2.72 -4.50 9.01
N LEU A 67 -3.25 -3.51 8.30
CA LEU A 67 -3.99 -2.39 8.90
C LEU A 67 -5.26 -2.84 9.63
N ARG A 68 -5.98 -3.86 9.14
CA ARG A 68 -7.14 -4.44 9.83
C ARG A 68 -6.81 -5.07 11.18
N VAL A 69 -5.57 -5.48 11.43
CA VAL A 69 -5.15 -5.94 12.77
C VAL A 69 -5.30 -4.83 13.81
N ALA A 70 -5.04 -3.58 13.41
CA ALA A 70 -5.27 -2.43 14.28
C ALA A 70 -6.76 -2.12 14.52
N LEU A 71 -7.67 -2.71 13.72
CA LEU A 71 -9.11 -2.71 13.93
C LEU A 71 -9.61 -3.94 14.69
N GLY A 72 -8.70 -4.78 15.20
CA GLY A 72 -9.03 -5.97 15.99
C GLY A 72 -9.12 -7.29 15.22
N GLU A 73 -8.82 -7.31 13.92
CA GLU A 73 -8.70 -8.58 13.18
C GLU A 73 -7.47 -9.39 13.63
N PRO A 74 -7.52 -10.74 13.54
CA PRO A 74 -6.37 -11.57 13.86
C PRO A 74 -5.21 -11.34 12.89
N LEU A 75 -3.98 -11.36 13.41
CA LEU A 75 -2.78 -11.34 12.59
C LEU A 75 -2.59 -12.69 11.89
N LEU A 76 -2.67 -12.69 10.56
CA LEU A 76 -2.29 -13.84 9.74
C LEU A 76 -0.86 -13.64 9.20
N VAL A 77 -0.01 -14.67 9.33
CA VAL A 77 1.37 -14.64 8.81
C VAL A 77 1.35 -15.17 7.38
N GLU A 78 1.17 -14.25 6.43
CA GLU A 78 1.06 -14.55 5.01
C GLU A 78 2.04 -13.71 4.19
N GLU A 79 2.37 -14.24 3.01
CA GLU A 79 3.14 -13.54 1.99
C GLU A 79 2.21 -12.78 1.04
N TYR A 80 2.66 -11.61 0.57
CA TYR A 80 1.84 -10.76 -0.29
C TYR A 80 1.51 -11.41 -1.65
N ASP A 81 2.28 -12.40 -2.10
CA ASP A 81 2.04 -13.07 -3.38
C ASP A 81 0.66 -13.75 -3.44
N GLY A 82 0.13 -14.20 -2.30
CA GLY A 82 -1.23 -14.74 -2.18
C GLY A 82 -2.35 -13.72 -2.40
N TYR A 83 -2.01 -12.42 -2.42
CA TYR A 83 -2.96 -11.32 -2.57
C TYR A 83 -3.01 -10.73 -4.00
N ARG A 84 -2.13 -11.19 -4.88
CA ARG A 84 -2.05 -10.70 -6.26
C ARG A 84 -3.32 -11.09 -7.05
N PRO A 85 -3.78 -10.23 -7.99
CA PRO A 85 -4.79 -10.62 -8.97
C PRO A 85 -4.33 -11.83 -9.81
N GLY A 86 -5.29 -12.49 -10.46
CA GLY A 86 -5.02 -13.64 -11.34
C GLY A 86 -4.03 -13.30 -12.45
N GLN A 87 -3.26 -14.29 -12.90
CA GLN A 87 -2.20 -14.09 -13.90
C GLN A 87 -2.75 -13.76 -15.31
N GLU A 88 -4.01 -14.12 -15.57
CA GLU A 88 -4.70 -13.95 -16.85
C GLU A 88 -5.46 -12.61 -16.96
N GLU A 89 -5.41 -11.75 -15.93
CA GLU A 89 -6.08 -10.45 -15.95
C GLU A 89 -5.42 -9.53 -17.00
N SER A 90 -6.21 -8.90 -17.87
CA SER A 90 -5.74 -7.82 -18.75
C SER A 90 -5.31 -6.58 -17.96
N LEU A 91 -4.53 -5.69 -18.60
CA LEU A 91 -4.14 -4.44 -17.95
C LEU A 91 -5.36 -3.59 -17.54
N ALA A 92 -6.42 -3.57 -18.36
CA ALA A 92 -7.67 -2.86 -18.04
C ALA A 92 -8.35 -3.42 -16.78
N GLN A 93 -8.37 -4.74 -16.62
CA GLN A 93 -8.89 -5.38 -15.40
C GLN A 93 -8.02 -5.04 -14.18
N LEU A 94 -6.70 -5.03 -14.34
CA LEU A 94 -5.78 -4.63 -13.28
C LEU A 94 -5.93 -3.15 -12.90
N GLN A 95 -6.19 -2.24 -13.85
CA GLN A 95 -6.50 -0.83 -13.55
C GLN A 95 -7.77 -0.70 -12.69
N ALA A 96 -8.83 -1.42 -13.04
CA ALA A 96 -10.06 -1.46 -12.24
C ALA A 96 -9.81 -2.07 -10.85
N ALA A 97 -9.04 -3.16 -10.78
CA ALA A 97 -8.67 -3.79 -9.52
C ALA A 97 -7.81 -2.89 -8.63
N PHE A 98 -6.92 -2.07 -9.20
CA PHE A 98 -6.16 -1.06 -8.48
C PHE A 98 -7.09 0.01 -7.88
N GLN A 99 -8.01 0.55 -8.65
CA GLN A 99 -8.98 1.55 -8.14
C GLN A 99 -9.81 1.00 -6.98
N ALA A 100 -10.34 -0.22 -7.13
CA ALA A 100 -11.10 -0.89 -6.07
C ALA A 100 -10.24 -1.13 -4.82
N THR A 101 -9.00 -1.59 -5.01
CA THR A 101 -8.05 -1.81 -3.91
C THR A 101 -7.74 -0.50 -3.20
N ARG A 102 -7.49 0.59 -3.93
CA ARG A 102 -7.22 1.91 -3.32
C ARG A 102 -8.42 2.42 -2.52
N GLN A 103 -9.64 2.26 -3.03
CA GLN A 103 -10.84 2.66 -2.29
C GLN A 103 -11.00 1.89 -0.98
N GLU A 104 -10.70 0.60 -0.97
CA GLU A 104 -10.71 -0.20 0.25
C GLU A 104 -9.64 0.29 1.25
N THR A 105 -8.44 0.60 0.78
CA THR A 105 -7.37 1.18 1.64
C THR A 105 -7.83 2.49 2.27
N LEU A 106 -8.50 3.36 1.51
CA LEU A 106 -9.05 4.62 2.02
C LEU A 106 -10.18 4.39 3.03
N SER A 107 -11.03 3.38 2.82
CA SER A 107 -12.06 2.97 3.78
C SER A 107 -11.44 2.54 5.11
N ILE A 108 -10.42 1.68 5.08
CA ILE A 108 -9.70 1.24 6.28
C ILE A 108 -9.04 2.43 6.99
N ALA A 109 -8.39 3.33 6.26
CA ALA A 109 -7.75 4.51 6.83
C ALA A 109 -8.76 5.42 7.57
N ARG A 110 -9.97 5.59 7.02
CA ARG A 110 -11.06 6.32 7.68
C ARG A 110 -11.56 5.59 8.91
N GLN A 111 -11.74 4.27 8.87
CA GLN A 111 -12.15 3.48 10.03
C GLN A 111 -11.14 3.58 11.18
N LEU A 112 -9.84 3.54 10.88
CA LEU A 112 -8.77 3.73 11.87
C LEU A 112 -8.88 5.11 12.55
N GLN A 113 -9.20 6.15 11.77
CA GLN A 113 -9.42 7.50 12.29
C GLN A 113 -10.70 7.59 13.14
N GLU A 114 -11.81 7.05 12.66
CA GLU A 114 -13.12 7.05 13.34
C GLU A 114 -13.07 6.32 14.69
N GLN A 115 -12.38 5.17 14.73
CA GLN A 115 -12.18 4.40 15.97
C GLN A 115 -11.06 4.96 16.86
N GLN A 116 -10.44 6.08 16.47
CA GLN A 116 -9.36 6.73 17.20
C GLN A 116 -8.19 5.77 17.53
N VAL A 117 -7.88 4.86 16.59
CA VAL A 117 -6.81 3.88 16.78
C VAL A 117 -5.48 4.61 17.04
N PRO A 118 -4.71 4.18 18.06
CA PRO A 118 -3.39 4.74 18.32
C PRO A 118 -2.51 4.62 17.08
N VAL A 119 -2.11 5.78 16.58
CA VAL A 119 -1.33 5.92 15.35
C VAL A 119 0.08 5.34 15.41
N ASP A 120 0.60 5.16 16.63
CA ASP A 120 1.88 4.56 16.98
C ASP A 120 1.76 3.07 17.32
N LEU A 121 0.56 2.49 17.31
CA LEU A 121 0.36 1.05 17.38
C LEU A 121 1.18 0.37 16.29
N THR A 122 1.96 -0.63 16.67
CA THR A 122 2.82 -1.36 15.75
C THR A 122 2.17 -2.64 15.24
N ILE A 123 2.38 -2.91 13.95
CA ILE A 123 1.93 -4.13 13.27
C ILE A 123 3.14 -4.74 12.54
N PRO A 124 3.38 -6.06 12.66
CA PRO A 124 4.51 -6.71 12.00
C PRO A 124 4.49 -6.63 10.47
N HIS A 125 5.65 -6.32 9.88
CA HIS A 125 5.97 -6.46 8.46
C HIS A 125 7.04 -7.56 8.28
N ASN A 126 6.88 -8.42 7.27
CA ASN A 126 7.70 -9.64 7.10
C ASN A 126 9.22 -9.34 7.02
N SER A 127 9.64 -8.28 6.32
CA SER A 127 11.06 -7.91 6.16
C SER A 127 11.52 -6.62 6.86
N LEU A 128 10.59 -5.74 7.23
CA LEU A 128 10.89 -4.45 7.87
C LEU A 128 10.70 -4.49 9.40
N ASN A 129 10.36 -5.65 9.98
CA ASN A 129 9.92 -5.80 11.36
C ASN A 129 8.65 -4.97 11.62
N GLU A 130 8.44 -4.43 12.80
CA GLU A 130 7.24 -3.67 13.11
C GLU A 130 7.18 -2.29 12.43
N LEU A 131 6.04 -1.97 11.83
CA LEU A 131 5.72 -0.61 11.38
C LEU A 131 4.55 -0.07 12.20
N THR A 132 4.56 1.23 12.49
CA THR A 132 3.40 1.91 13.07
C THR A 132 2.23 1.94 12.07
N VAL A 133 1.00 2.20 12.53
CA VAL A 133 -0.15 2.45 11.62
C VAL A 133 0.20 3.53 10.59
N ARG A 134 0.86 4.61 11.02
CA ARG A 134 1.33 5.67 10.12
C ARG A 134 2.41 5.18 9.16
N GLY A 135 3.35 4.37 9.65
CA GLY A 135 4.39 3.72 8.85
C GLY A 135 3.81 2.83 7.76
N TRP A 136 2.75 2.07 8.06
CA TRP A 136 2.03 1.24 7.09
C TRP A 136 1.33 2.06 6.00
N LEU A 137 0.56 3.10 6.38
CA LEU A 137 -0.09 3.97 5.39
C LEU A 137 0.96 4.64 4.48
N ARG A 138 2.05 5.13 5.07
CA ARG A 138 3.17 5.70 4.30
C ARG A 138 3.83 4.67 3.39
N TYR A 139 4.03 3.44 3.85
CA TYR A 139 4.59 2.35 3.08
C TYR A 139 3.77 2.07 1.83
N LEU A 140 2.45 1.94 1.97
CA LEU A 140 1.54 1.71 0.85
C LEU A 140 1.58 2.85 -0.18
N THR A 141 1.61 4.10 0.29
CA THR A 141 1.77 5.27 -0.57
C THR A 141 3.06 5.23 -1.37
N ILE A 142 4.22 5.09 -0.71
CA ILE A 142 5.51 5.17 -1.43
C ILE A 142 5.76 3.96 -2.32
N HIS A 143 5.35 2.77 -1.89
CA HIS A 143 5.57 1.54 -2.65
C HIS A 143 4.80 1.60 -3.96
N ALA A 144 3.52 1.97 -3.91
CA ALA A 144 2.70 2.15 -5.09
C ALA A 144 3.25 3.24 -6.01
N SER A 145 3.68 4.39 -5.47
CA SER A 145 4.24 5.50 -6.28
C SER A 145 5.58 5.17 -6.95
N TRP A 146 6.40 4.30 -6.37
CA TRP A 146 7.68 3.91 -6.99
C TRP A 146 7.50 2.81 -8.02
N GLU A 147 6.68 1.82 -7.71
CA GLU A 147 6.41 0.70 -8.61
C GLU A 147 5.58 1.12 -9.82
N SER A 148 4.64 2.06 -9.68
CA SER A 148 3.85 2.57 -10.81
C SER A 148 4.71 3.24 -11.88
N LYS A 149 5.87 3.80 -11.53
CA LYS A 149 6.82 4.38 -12.49
C LYS A 149 7.46 3.34 -13.42
N ARG A 150 7.33 2.05 -13.09
CA ARG A 150 7.77 0.95 -13.96
C ARG A 150 6.76 0.65 -15.07
N VAL A 151 5.51 1.11 -14.92
CA VAL A 151 4.52 1.04 -16.00
C VAL A 151 4.94 2.00 -17.10
N LYS A 152 5.14 1.47 -18.29
CA LYS A 152 5.57 2.24 -19.47
C LYS A 152 4.35 2.65 -20.28
N ASN A 153 4.39 3.86 -20.83
CA ASN A 153 3.44 4.38 -21.83
C ASN A 153 4.02 4.26 -23.23
#